data_AF-M1WRA9-F1
#
_entry.id   AF-M1WRA9-F1
#
_cell.length_a   1.000
_cell.length_b   1.000
_cell.length_c   1.000
_cell.angle_alpha   90.00
_cell.angle_beta   90.00
_cell.angle_gamma   90.00
#
_symmetry.space_group_name_H-M   'P 1'
#
loop_
_entity.id
_entity.type
_entity.pdbx_description
1 polymer ?
#
loop_
_entity_poly.entity_id
_entity_poly.type
_entity_poly.pdbx_seq_one_letter_code
_entity_poly.pdbx_strand_id
1 'polypeptide(L)'
;MSLVRVVDGDTIVVSIPEWPSVLGHEISVRLAGCDAPEMKDHRPAIQSIAVKAQKALVQLFERADVVTLRNVRRGKYFRLLADVYADDVNVSLYLIEKGVAYPYSGRGKRPW
;
A
#
# COMPACT_ATOMS: atom_id res chain seq x y z
N MET A 1 -6.04 -12.01 9.37
CA MET A 1 -6.05 -10.59 8.91
C MET A 1 -7.13 -10.35 7.86
N SER A 2 -7.78 -9.19 7.87
CA SER A 2 -8.71 -8.72 6.83
C SER A 2 -8.30 -7.35 6.28
N LEU A 3 -8.55 -7.11 4.99
CA LEU A 3 -8.41 -5.78 4.39
C LEU A 3 -9.66 -4.95 4.70
N VAL A 4 -9.46 -3.75 5.26
CA VAL A 4 -10.55 -2.82 5.61
C VAL A 4 -10.80 -1.84 4.47
N ARG A 5 -9.73 -1.20 3.96
CA ARG A 5 -9.80 -0.25 2.83
C ARG A 5 -8.44 -0.01 2.19
N VAL A 6 -8.46 0.43 0.93
CA VAL A 6 -7.30 0.98 0.22
C VAL A 6 -7.36 2.52 0.34
N VAL A 7 -6.30 3.15 0.86
CA VAL A 7 -6.27 4.61 1.07
C VAL A 7 -5.78 5.31 -0.19
N ASP A 8 -4.61 4.93 -0.67
CA ASP A 8 -3.95 5.45 -1.86
C ASP A 8 -3.19 4.32 -2.57
N GLY A 9 -2.32 4.67 -3.53
CA GLY A 9 -1.55 3.69 -4.29
C GLY A 9 -0.41 3.01 -3.53
N ASP A 10 -0.14 3.36 -2.27
CA ASP A 10 0.92 2.72 -1.46
C ASP A 10 0.54 2.50 0.01
N THR A 11 -0.72 2.73 0.38
CA THR A 11 -1.20 2.63 1.76
C THR A 11 -2.56 1.90 1.81
N ILE A 12 -2.61 0.85 2.62
CA ILE A 12 -3.83 0.08 2.92
C ILE A 12 -4.13 0.14 4.42
N VAL A 13 -5.36 -0.15 4.80
CA VAL A 13 -5.77 -0.34 6.20
C VAL A 13 -6.26 -1.75 6.37
N VAL A 14 -5.76 -2.43 7.40
CA VAL A 14 -6.06 -3.82 7.69
C VAL A 14 -6.44 -4.00 9.16
N SER A 15 -7.14 -5.09 9.44
CA SER A 15 -7.36 -5.56 10.80
C SER A 15 -6.68 -6.93 10.99
N ILE A 16 -5.89 -7.07 12.05
CA ILE A 16 -5.14 -8.28 12.43
C ILE A 16 -5.65 -8.72 13.81
N PRO A 17 -6.73 -9.53 13.87
CA PRO A 17 -7.34 -9.97 15.13
C PRO A 17 -6.38 -10.68 16.09
N GLU A 18 -5.33 -11.29 15.55
CA GLU A 18 -4.31 -12.02 16.29
C GLU A 18 -3.36 -11.09 17.08
N TRP A 19 -3.38 -9.78 16.79
CA TRP A 19 -2.55 -8.78 17.47
C TRP A 19 -3.37 -8.00 18.52
N PRO A 20 -2.71 -7.41 19.54
CA PRO A 20 -3.38 -6.48 20.45
C PRO A 20 -4.13 -5.40 19.67
N SER A 21 -5.35 -5.05 20.07
CA SER A 21 -6.22 -4.13 19.30
C SER A 21 -5.55 -2.78 18.99
N VAL A 22 -4.73 -2.27 19.91
CA VAL A 22 -3.97 -1.03 19.72
C VAL A 22 -2.93 -1.11 18.58
N LEU A 23 -2.52 -2.30 18.18
CA LEU A 23 -1.55 -2.54 17.10
C LEU A 23 -2.19 -3.17 15.85
N GLY A 24 -3.31 -3.87 16.01
CA GLY A 24 -3.92 -4.69 14.97
C GLY A 24 -5.28 -4.20 14.46
N HIS A 25 -6.00 -3.34 15.17
CA HIS A 25 -7.33 -2.90 14.74
C HIS A 25 -7.24 -1.69 13.81
N GLU A 26 -7.75 -1.81 12.58
CA GLU A 26 -7.73 -0.75 11.55
C GLU A 26 -6.37 -0.03 11.43
N ILE A 27 -5.29 -0.80 11.42
CA ILE A 27 -3.94 -0.27 11.35
C ILE A 27 -3.56 0.03 9.90
N SER A 28 -2.99 1.21 9.66
CA SER A 28 -2.45 1.60 8.36
C SER A 28 -1.14 0.86 8.08
N VAL A 29 -1.03 0.27 6.89
CA VAL A 29 0.16 -0.41 6.38
C VAL A 29 0.60 0.29 5.10
N ARG A 30 1.84 0.80 5.09
CA ARG A 30 2.49 1.30 3.88
C ARG A 30 3.20 0.15 3.18
N LEU A 31 3.03 0.09 1.86
CA LEU A 31 3.76 -0.82 0.99
C LEU A 31 5.25 -0.47 1.01
N ALA A 32 6.08 -1.46 1.30
CA ALA A 32 7.53 -1.32 1.21
C ALA A 32 8.01 -1.43 -0.24
N GLY A 33 9.04 -0.68 -0.58
CA GLY A 33 9.71 -0.76 -1.89
C GLY A 33 9.10 0.07 -3.00
N CYS A 34 7.95 0.71 -2.79
CA CYS A 34 7.35 1.64 -3.74
C CYS A 34 6.85 2.94 -3.10
N ASP A 35 6.67 3.96 -3.92
CA ASP A 35 5.97 5.20 -3.57
C ASP A 35 4.98 5.51 -4.71
N ALA A 36 3.72 5.71 -4.35
CA ALA A 36 2.66 6.12 -5.27
C ALA A 36 2.25 7.56 -4.95
N PRO A 37 1.71 8.31 -5.92
CA PRO A 37 1.31 9.67 -5.66
C PRO A 37 0.10 9.71 -4.73
N GLU A 38 0.03 10.76 -3.92
CA GLU A 38 -1.05 10.94 -2.97
C GLU A 38 -2.33 11.41 -3.70
N MET A 39 -3.49 10.90 -3.28
CA MET A 39 -4.80 11.25 -3.86
C MET A 39 -5.14 12.75 -3.77
N LYS A 40 -4.47 13.46 -2.86
CA LYS A 40 -4.67 14.89 -2.59
C LYS A 40 -3.72 15.79 -3.39
N ASP A 41 -2.90 15.27 -4.30
CA ASP A 41 -2.02 16.11 -5.13
C ASP A 41 -2.86 17.05 -6.04
N HIS A 42 -2.46 18.32 -6.13
CA HIS A 42 -3.19 19.35 -6.86
C HIS A 42 -2.91 19.31 -8.37
N ARG A 43 -1.84 18.63 -8.79
CA ARG A 43 -1.44 18.52 -10.20
C ARG A 43 -2.32 17.45 -10.88
N PRO A 44 -3.15 17.79 -11.89
CA PRO A 44 -4.10 16.83 -12.48
C PRO A 44 -3.46 15.57 -13.05
N ALA A 45 -2.25 15.70 -13.63
CA ALA A 45 -1.50 14.57 -14.15
C ALA A 45 -1.11 13.57 -13.05
N ILE A 46 -0.68 14.07 -11.89
CA ILE A 46 -0.26 13.24 -10.75
C ILE A 46 -1.48 12.61 -10.06
N GLN A 47 -2.55 13.37 -9.90
CA GLN A 47 -3.81 12.86 -9.35
C GLN A 47 -4.39 11.73 -10.21
N SER A 48 -4.28 11.82 -11.55
CA SER A 48 -4.70 10.73 -12.45
C SER A 48 -3.93 9.43 -12.18
N ILE A 49 -2.63 9.53 -11.88
CA ILE A 49 -1.80 8.37 -11.54
C ILE A 49 -2.19 7.80 -10.17
N ALA A 50 -2.45 8.67 -9.18
CA ALA A 50 -2.90 8.25 -7.85
C ALA A 50 -4.21 7.45 -7.92
N VAL A 51 -5.19 7.93 -8.71
CA VAL A 51 -6.46 7.24 -8.93
C VAL A 51 -6.25 5.89 -9.63
N LYS A 52 -5.36 5.83 -10.63
CA LYS A 52 -5.03 4.56 -11.30
C LYS A 52 -4.36 3.56 -10.36
N ALA A 53 -3.44 4.02 -9.51
CA ALA A 53 -2.76 3.19 -8.51
C ALA A 53 -3.76 2.61 -7.50
N GLN A 54 -4.64 3.45 -6.94
CA GLN A 54 -5.68 3.02 -6.00
C GLN A 54 -6.62 1.99 -6.65
N LYS A 55 -7.09 2.25 -7.88
CA LYS A 55 -7.94 1.30 -8.60
C LYS A 55 -7.24 -0.03 -8.87
N ALA A 56 -5.96 0.01 -9.25
CA ALA A 56 -5.18 -1.20 -9.48
C ALA A 56 -5.03 -2.06 -8.22
N LEU A 57 -4.87 -1.44 -7.05
CA LEU A 57 -4.85 -2.13 -5.75
C LEU A 57 -6.20 -2.74 -5.41
N VAL A 58 -7.29 -1.96 -5.51
CA VAL A 58 -8.64 -2.46 -5.23
C VAL A 58 -8.94 -3.68 -6.09
N GLN A 59 -8.70 -3.60 -7.40
CA GLN A 59 -8.91 -4.72 -8.32
C GLN A 59 -8.03 -5.93 -8.02
N LEU A 60 -6.80 -5.72 -7.54
CA LEU A 60 -5.91 -6.81 -7.15
C LEU A 60 -6.45 -7.53 -5.91
N PHE A 61 -6.85 -6.77 -4.87
CA PHE A 61 -7.34 -7.34 -3.63
C PHE A 61 -8.74 -7.95 -3.73
N GLU A 62 -9.61 -7.44 -4.60
CA GLU A 62 -10.92 -8.05 -4.87
C GLU A 62 -10.82 -9.45 -5.49
N ARG A 63 -9.70 -9.75 -6.15
CA ARG A 63 -9.44 -11.03 -6.81
C ARG A 63 -8.59 -11.98 -5.97
N ALA A 64 -8.03 -11.48 -4.88
CA ALA A 64 -7.11 -12.22 -4.05
C ALA A 64 -7.85 -12.98 -2.96
N ASP A 65 -7.50 -14.24 -2.76
CA ASP A 65 -8.08 -15.06 -1.69
C ASP A 65 -7.41 -14.74 -0.35
N VAL A 66 -6.10 -14.45 -0.37
CA VAL A 66 -5.30 -14.22 0.83
C VAL A 66 -4.45 -12.96 0.68
N VAL A 67 -4.47 -12.10 1.70
CA VAL A 67 -3.53 -10.98 1.82
C VAL A 67 -2.54 -11.27 2.95
N THR A 68 -1.25 -11.24 2.62
CA THR A 68 -0.17 -11.54 3.57
C THR A 68 0.76 -10.35 3.74
N LEU A 69 1.11 -10.05 5.00
CA LEU A 69 2.15 -9.08 5.34
C LEU A 69 3.44 -9.83 5.68
N ARG A 70 4.54 -9.50 5.00
CA ARG A 70 5.88 -10.03 5.27
C ARG A 70 6.82 -8.90 5.68
N ASN A 71 7.88 -9.24 6.42
CA ASN A 71 8.92 -8.30 6.87
C ASN A 71 8.34 -7.02 7.51
N VAL A 72 7.34 -7.21 8.37
CA VAL A 72 6.61 -6.10 9.00
C VAL A 72 7.54 -5.32 9.91
N ARG A 73 7.59 -4.01 9.68
CA ARG A 73 8.45 -3.06 10.37
C ARG A 73 7.61 -1.90 10.88
N ARG A 74 8.16 -1.20 11.86
CA ARG A 74 7.55 0.03 12.36
C ARG A 74 7.78 1.18 11.38
N GLY A 75 6.69 1.75 10.86
CA GLY A 75 6.73 2.98 10.09
C GLY A 75 6.69 4.24 10.97
N LYS A 76 6.85 5.41 10.36
CA LYS A 76 6.56 6.71 11.02
C LYS A 76 5.06 6.87 11.28
N TYR A 77 4.67 7.73 12.22
CA TYR A 77 3.26 8.10 12.47
C TYR A 77 2.31 6.92 12.70
N PHE A 78 2.60 6.06 13.68
CA PHE A 78 1.69 4.96 14.06
C PHE A 78 1.20 4.04 12.93
N ARG A 79 1.98 3.91 11.85
CA ARG A 79 1.74 2.93 10.77
C ARG A 79 2.74 1.78 10.76
N LEU A 80 2.38 0.72 10.05
CA LEU A 80 3.28 -0.37 9.69
C LEU A 80 3.91 -0.11 8.31
N LEU A 81 5.07 -0.71 8.08
CA LEU A 81 5.73 -0.80 6.78
C LEU A 81 5.95 -2.29 6.51
N ALA A 82 5.41 -2.82 5.41
CA ALA A 82 5.47 -4.25 5.15
C ALA A 82 5.61 -4.54 3.65
N ASP A 83 6.18 -5.69 3.34
CA ASP A 83 6.07 -6.28 2.01
C ASP A 83 4.69 -6.95 1.94
N VAL A 84 3.81 -6.44 1.08
CA VAL A 84 2.43 -6.94 0.98
C VAL A 84 2.31 -7.86 -0.22
N TYR A 85 1.66 -8.98 0.01
CA TYR A 85 1.33 -9.98 -1.00
C TYR A 85 -0.17 -10.17 -1.08
N ALA A 86 -0.68 -10.19 -2.31
CA ALA A 86 -2.02 -10.64 -2.64
C ALA A 86 -1.86 -12.01 -3.31
N ASP A 87 -2.21 -13.07 -2.58
CA ASP A 87 -1.79 -14.44 -2.83
C ASP A 87 -0.26 -14.54 -2.96
N ASP A 88 0.24 -14.86 -4.16
CA ASP A 88 1.68 -14.90 -4.48
C ASP A 88 2.19 -13.63 -5.19
N VAL A 89 1.33 -12.64 -5.43
CA VAL A 89 1.67 -11.40 -6.13
C VAL A 89 2.25 -10.38 -5.15
N ASN A 90 3.50 -9.98 -5.38
CA ASN A 90 4.09 -8.84 -4.68
C ASN A 90 3.42 -7.54 -5.14
N VAL A 91 2.69 -6.89 -4.24
CA VAL A 91 1.84 -5.74 -4.56
C VAL A 91 2.65 -4.53 -5.02
N SER A 92 3.80 -4.27 -4.39
CA SER A 92 4.67 -3.13 -4.75
C SER A 92 5.24 -3.29 -6.15
N LEU A 93 5.71 -4.50 -6.50
CA LEU A 93 6.22 -4.79 -7.85
C LEU A 93 5.11 -4.69 -8.90
N TYR A 94 3.93 -5.24 -8.61
CA TYR A 94 2.77 -5.15 -9.50
C TYR A 94 2.40 -3.69 -9.86
N LEU A 95 2.46 -2.77 -8.90
CA LEU A 95 2.18 -1.35 -9.15
C LEU A 95 3.29 -0.66 -9.95
N ILE A 96 4.55 -1.03 -9.71
CA ILE A 96 5.70 -0.54 -10.47
C ILE A 96 5.61 -0.99 -11.92
N GLU A 97 5.31 -2.27 -12.17
CA GLU A 97 5.15 -2.84 -13.52
C GLU A 97 3.98 -2.20 -14.28
N LYS A 98 2.92 -1.80 -13.57
CA LYS A 98 1.81 -1.03 -14.14
C LYS A 98 2.14 0.45 -14.41
N GLY A 99 3.30 0.94 -14.01
CA GLY A 99 3.71 2.34 -14.18
C GLY A 99 2.89 3.32 -13.34
N VAL A 100 2.30 2.86 -12.23
CA VAL A 100 1.47 3.69 -11.32
C VAL A 100 2.13 3.92 -9.96
N ALA A 101 3.29 3.32 -9.73
CA ALA A 101 4.16 3.57 -8.60
C ALA A 101 5.63 3.55 -9.04
N TYR A 102 6.52 4.16 -8.26
CA TYR A 102 7.96 4.12 -8.51
C TYR A 102 8.68 3.34 -7.42
N PRO A 103 9.80 2.66 -7.73
CA PRO A 103 10.67 2.07 -6.73
C PRO A 103 11.14 3.13 -5.72
N TYR A 104 10.96 2.87 -4.43
CA TYR A 104 11.36 3.81 -3.39
C TYR A 104 11.84 3.10 -2.14
N SER A 105 13.06 3.44 -1.71
CA SER A 105 13.72 2.85 -0.53
C SER A 105 13.36 3.54 0.78
N GLY A 106 12.54 4.59 0.75
CA GLY A 106 12.27 5.44 1.91
C GLY A 106 13.29 6.57 2.12
N ARG A 107 14.30 6.68 1.25
CA ARG A 107 15.33 7.73 1.29
C ARG A 107 15.45 8.42 -0.07
N GLY A 108 15.73 9.73 -0.05
CA GLY A 108 15.95 10.53 -1.26
C GLY A 108 14.71 11.32 -1.68
N LYS A 109 14.79 11.92 -2.87
CA LYS A 109 13.68 12.69 -3.44
C LYS A 109 12.55 11.76 -3.84
N ARG A 110 11.31 12.19 -3.57
CA ARG A 110 10.12 11.54 -4.11
C ARG A 110 10.06 11.76 -5.64
N PRO A 111 9.60 10.76 -6.39
CA PRO A 111 9.65 10.78 -7.86
C PRO A 111 8.49 11.53 -8.56
N TRP A 112 7.67 12.30 -7.82
CA TRP A 112 6.43 12.92 -8.29
C TRP A 112 6.46 14.45 -8.33
#